data_AF-A0A1I8BK09-F1
#
_entry.id   AF-A0A1I8BK09-F1
#
_cell.length_a   1.000
_cell.length_b   1.000
_cell.length_c   1.000
_cell.angle_alpha   90.00
_cell.angle_beta   90.00
_cell.angle_gamma   90.00
#
_symmetry.space_group_name_H-M   'P 1'
#
loop_
_entity.id
_entity.type
_entity.pdbx_description
1 polymer ?
#
loop_
_entity_poly.entity_id
_entity_poly.type
_entity_poly.pdbx_seq_one_letter_code
_entity_poly.pdbx_strand_id
1 'polypeptide(L)'
;MSVIKVSQSEYSKHEFLLTYDVVRDVYTRPNNPEQDKAKGFATWINLNKDVQRNVETDHKMSYICRQSGKENGQIGWRFEHPGQNVASIEVQLTGMTTFSPKATITATVKSGKRQENIPVQSGRVKVEKIGPSDFTEIIVQMTGGTDKYNEWQHSQLFRTSNDKPNAENMLVKIKFAETSFFSLITNPKIPAKIDFMQQGFGKGFMPPKRIIIVGTPLAQAKRFDINMVEDGEIYQDANVPFHFNPRFADQICNINNKHFNTFSREDLSKVSKLEITEAIQVSSITLCNALQM
;
A
#
# COMPACT_ATOMS: atom_id res chain seq x y z
N MET A 1 4.90 -8.21 -12.00
CA MET A 1 4.31 -6.88 -11.74
C MET A 1 4.76 -6.45 -10.35
N SER A 2 5.40 -5.29 -10.23
CA SER A 2 5.91 -4.81 -8.93
C SER A 2 4.79 -4.10 -8.15
N VAL A 3 4.78 -4.20 -6.82
CA VAL A 3 3.90 -3.39 -5.95
C VAL A 3 4.74 -2.76 -4.87
N ILE A 4 4.43 -1.50 -4.52
CA ILE A 4 5.16 -0.75 -3.51
C ILE A 4 4.39 -0.88 -2.20
N LYS A 5 4.90 -1.69 -1.28
CA LYS A 5 4.29 -1.85 0.05
C LYS A 5 4.73 -0.72 0.96
N VAL A 6 3.79 0.01 1.55
CA VAL A 6 4.09 1.05 2.55
C VAL A 6 4.72 0.40 3.79
N SER A 7 5.82 0.99 4.26
CA SER A 7 6.65 0.46 5.34
C SER A 7 6.09 0.82 6.70
N GLN A 8 6.59 0.11 7.72
CA GLN A 8 6.23 0.41 9.10
C GLN A 8 6.60 1.84 9.54
N SER A 9 7.76 2.34 9.09
CA SER A 9 8.21 3.68 9.46
C SER A 9 7.31 4.76 8.83
N GLU A 10 6.85 4.54 7.61
CA GLU A 10 5.93 5.47 6.93
C GLU A 10 4.55 5.49 7.57
N TYR A 11 4.02 4.34 8.01
CA TYR A 11 2.80 4.31 8.81
C TYR A 11 2.97 5.07 10.13
N SER A 12 4.08 4.87 10.83
CA SER A 12 4.37 5.59 12.07
C SER A 12 4.58 7.10 11.88
N LYS A 13 4.97 7.53 10.68
CA LYS A 13 5.06 8.94 10.29
C LYS A 13 3.76 9.50 9.69
N HIS A 14 2.73 8.66 9.55
CA HIS A 14 1.48 8.98 8.85
C HIS A 14 1.67 9.50 7.42
N GLU A 15 2.79 9.16 6.78
CA GLU A 15 3.14 9.68 5.46
C GLU A 15 4.05 8.72 4.69
N PHE A 16 3.61 8.36 3.49
CA PHE A 16 4.43 7.78 2.44
C PHE A 16 4.86 8.86 1.45
N LEU A 17 6.11 8.81 0.98
CA LEU A 17 6.64 9.71 -0.03
C LEU A 17 7.55 8.94 -1.00
N LEU A 18 7.28 9.10 -2.29
CA LEU A 18 8.11 8.58 -3.39
C LEU A 18 8.36 9.67 -4.41
N THR A 19 9.61 9.80 -4.87
CA THR A 19 9.97 10.62 -6.03
C THR A 19 10.65 9.80 -7.12
N TYR A 20 10.63 10.32 -8.35
CA TYR A 20 11.39 9.78 -9.48
C TYR A 20 12.04 10.92 -10.27
N ASP A 21 13.31 10.75 -10.60
CA ASP A 21 14.12 11.62 -11.46
C ASP A 21 14.37 10.88 -12.78
N VAL A 22 13.78 11.37 -13.86
CA VAL A 22 13.88 10.73 -15.18
C VAL A 22 15.25 10.91 -15.80
N VAL A 23 16.01 11.96 -15.45
CA VAL A 23 17.33 12.22 -16.03
C VAL A 23 18.34 11.25 -15.43
N ARG A 24 18.30 11.09 -14.10
CA ARG A 24 19.15 10.14 -13.38
C ARG A 24 18.65 8.70 -13.45
N ASP A 25 17.39 8.52 -13.82
CA ASP A 25 16.69 7.23 -13.85
C ASP A 25 16.66 6.56 -12.48
N VAL A 26 16.26 7.31 -11.46
CA VAL A 26 16.30 6.88 -10.06
C VAL A 26 15.02 7.26 -9.34
N TYR A 27 14.42 6.27 -8.66
CA TYR A 27 13.43 6.50 -7.63
C TYR A 27 14.10 6.78 -6.28
N THR A 28 13.51 7.66 -5.47
CA THR A 28 13.93 7.92 -4.09
C THR A 28 12.74 7.82 -3.15
N ARG A 29 12.87 7.04 -2.08
CA ARG A 29 11.84 6.84 -1.06
C ARG A 29 12.34 7.32 0.32
N PRO A 30 12.32 8.64 0.58
CA PRO A 30 13.03 9.24 1.71
C PRO A 30 12.47 8.87 3.08
N ASN A 31 11.18 8.51 3.17
CA ASN A 31 10.55 8.20 4.45
C ASN A 31 10.76 6.74 4.90
N ASN A 32 11.27 5.87 4.03
CA ASN A 32 11.63 4.50 4.37
C ASN A 32 12.97 4.46 5.17
N PRO A 33 13.15 3.61 6.18
CA PRO A 33 14.37 3.59 7.00
C PRO A 33 15.65 3.32 6.21
N GLU A 34 15.56 2.49 5.17
CA GLU A 34 16.67 2.17 4.27
C GLU A 34 16.94 3.28 3.24
N GLN A 35 16.10 4.32 3.19
CA GLN A 35 16.14 5.42 2.22
C GLN A 35 16.27 4.93 0.78
N ASP A 36 15.45 3.94 0.42
CA ASP A 36 15.57 3.19 -0.83
C ASP A 36 15.80 4.11 -2.03
N LYS A 37 16.91 3.84 -2.72
CA LYS A 37 17.16 4.33 -4.07
C LYS A 37 17.12 3.15 -5.01
N ALA A 38 16.24 3.23 -6.00
CA ALA A 38 16.12 2.20 -7.03
C ALA A 38 16.45 2.82 -8.39
N LYS A 39 17.45 2.28 -9.08
CA LYS A 39 17.79 2.69 -10.44
C LYS A 39 16.89 1.96 -11.43
N GLY A 40 16.53 2.63 -12.53
CA GLY A 40 15.70 2.08 -13.60
C GLY A 40 14.22 2.40 -13.42
N PHE A 41 13.63 3.06 -14.42
CA PHE A 41 12.21 3.41 -14.43
C PHE A 41 11.31 2.17 -14.26
N ALA A 42 11.72 1.01 -14.82
CA ALA A 42 10.98 -0.24 -14.74
C ALA A 42 10.90 -0.86 -13.34
N THR A 43 11.75 -0.46 -12.40
CA THR A 43 11.99 -1.19 -11.15
C THR A 43 10.76 -1.22 -10.23
N TRP A 44 9.99 -0.14 -10.15
CA TRP A 44 8.82 -0.01 -9.25
C TRP A 44 7.49 0.18 -9.99
N ILE A 45 7.47 -0.13 -11.28
CA ILE A 45 6.26 -0.06 -12.09
C ILE A 45 5.42 -1.35 -11.89
N ASN A 46 4.12 -1.16 -11.66
CA ASN A 46 3.14 -2.24 -11.60
C ASN A 46 2.63 -2.61 -12.99
N LEU A 47 2.35 -1.61 -13.82
CA LEU A 47 1.86 -1.73 -15.19
C LEU A 47 2.89 -1.16 -16.16
N ASN A 48 3.52 -2.00 -16.97
CA ASN A 48 4.45 -1.57 -18.03
C ASN A 48 4.00 -2.22 -19.35
N LYS A 49 3.35 -1.45 -20.20
CA LYS A 49 2.87 -1.93 -21.50
C LYS A 49 3.35 -0.98 -22.60
N ASP A 50 4.21 -1.49 -23.48
CA ASP A 50 4.64 -0.81 -24.70
C ASP A 50 5.21 0.61 -24.45
N VAL A 51 5.89 0.82 -23.31
CA VAL A 51 6.58 2.08 -22.96
C VAL A 51 8.09 1.90 -22.87
N GLN A 52 8.81 3.01 -23.01
CA GLN A 52 10.26 3.08 -22.85
C GLN A 52 10.68 4.42 -22.27
N ARG A 53 11.85 4.45 -21.62
CA ARG A 53 12.57 5.68 -21.31
C ARG A 53 13.49 6.01 -22.48
N ASN A 54 13.37 7.20 -23.04
CA ASN A 54 14.22 7.70 -24.11
C ASN A 54 15.19 8.79 -23.58
N VAL A 55 16.40 8.81 -24.14
CA VAL A 55 17.40 9.86 -23.89
C VAL A 55 17.83 10.42 -25.24
N GLU A 56 17.39 11.63 -25.54
CA GLU A 56 17.80 12.39 -26.71
C GLU A 56 19.14 13.07 -26.41
N THR A 57 20.20 12.66 -27.11
CA THR A 57 21.53 13.27 -26.94
C THR A 57 21.64 14.62 -27.66
N ASP A 58 20.94 14.77 -28.78
CA ASP A 58 20.91 15.97 -29.63
C ASP A 58 20.11 17.11 -28.97
N HIS A 59 18.92 16.80 -28.48
CA HIS A 59 18.06 17.77 -27.79
C HIS A 59 18.34 17.84 -26.29
N LYS A 60 19.20 16.94 -25.78
CA LYS A 60 19.52 16.79 -24.35
C LYS A 60 18.28 16.66 -23.48
N MET A 61 17.37 15.76 -23.86
CA MET A 61 16.14 15.53 -23.12
C MET A 61 16.05 14.08 -22.65
N SER A 62 15.43 13.87 -21.48
CA SER A 62 15.02 12.56 -21.00
C SER A 62 13.51 12.56 -20.76
N TYR A 63 12.85 11.47 -21.15
CA TYR A 63 11.41 11.29 -20.97
C TYR A 63 11.01 9.81 -21.07
N ILE A 64 9.77 9.51 -20.70
CA ILE A 64 9.10 8.24 -20.96
C ILE A 64 8.07 8.45 -22.08
N CYS A 65 7.99 7.52 -23.00
CA CYS A 65 7.06 7.55 -24.14
C CYS A 65 6.66 6.12 -24.54
N ARG A 66 5.92 5.98 -25.65
CA ARG A 66 5.64 4.66 -26.23
C ARG A 66 6.90 4.08 -26.86
N GLN A 67 6.95 2.76 -26.98
CA GLN A 67 7.93 2.07 -27.82
C GLN A 67 7.66 2.35 -29.30
N SER A 68 8.70 2.33 -30.12
CA SER A 68 8.57 2.55 -31.57
C SER A 68 7.61 1.52 -32.21
N GLY A 69 6.75 2.00 -33.11
CA GLY A 69 5.74 1.19 -33.80
C GLY A 69 4.54 0.77 -32.96
N LYS A 70 4.40 1.26 -31.72
CA LYS A 70 3.27 0.94 -30.84
C LYS A 70 2.22 2.04 -30.85
N GLU A 71 0.97 1.64 -31.10
CA GLU A 71 -0.19 2.55 -31.11
C GLU A 71 -0.58 3.03 -29.71
N ASN A 72 -0.28 2.26 -28.67
CA ASN A 72 -0.69 2.58 -27.30
C ASN A 72 0.46 2.24 -26.35
N GLY A 73 0.64 3.06 -25.32
CA GLY A 73 1.53 2.76 -24.20
C GLY A 73 0.82 3.04 -22.88
N GLN A 74 1.10 2.21 -21.88
CA GLN A 74 0.58 2.40 -20.52
C GLN A 74 1.68 2.16 -19.49
N ILE A 75 1.72 3.04 -18.50
CA ILE A 75 2.62 2.96 -17.36
C ILE A 75 1.82 3.20 -16.08
N GLY A 76 2.09 2.45 -15.02
CA GLY A 76 1.38 2.65 -13.77
C GLY A 76 2.11 2.15 -12.52
N TRP A 77 1.82 2.81 -11.41
CA TRP A 77 2.36 2.53 -10.09
C TRP A 77 1.23 2.14 -9.14
N ARG A 78 1.52 1.17 -8.26
CA ARG A 78 0.56 0.68 -7.27
C ARG A 78 1.22 0.64 -5.89
N PHE A 79 0.59 1.34 -4.95
CA PHE A 79 1.02 1.52 -3.57
C PHE A 79 0.05 0.76 -2.66
N GLU A 80 0.52 -0.30 -2.03
CA GLU A 80 -0.28 -1.14 -1.12
C GLU A 80 -0.18 -0.60 0.31
N HIS A 81 -1.34 -0.25 0.88
CA HIS A 81 -1.50 0.23 2.25
C HIS A 81 -2.76 -0.36 2.92
N PRO A 82 -2.83 -1.69 3.08
CA PRO A 82 -4.04 -2.39 3.51
C PRO A 82 -4.55 -1.92 4.87
N GLY A 83 -5.87 -1.77 4.98
CA GLY A 83 -6.56 -1.42 6.22
C GLY A 83 -6.38 0.02 6.67
N GLN A 84 -5.84 0.90 5.83
CA GLN A 84 -5.59 2.30 6.19
C GLN A 84 -6.75 3.22 5.82
N ASN A 85 -6.82 4.32 6.55
CA ASN A 85 -7.67 5.46 6.20
C ASN A 85 -6.79 6.55 5.59
N VAL A 86 -7.03 6.90 4.33
CA VAL A 86 -6.22 7.87 3.61
C VAL A 86 -6.81 9.27 3.80
N ALA A 87 -6.04 10.16 4.41
CA ALA A 87 -6.41 11.56 4.57
C ALA A 87 -6.33 12.30 3.24
N SER A 88 -5.20 12.21 2.57
CA SER A 88 -4.99 12.83 1.26
C SER A 88 -3.93 12.15 0.42
N ILE A 89 -4.01 12.40 -0.88
CA ILE A 89 -3.01 12.02 -1.87
C ILE A 89 -2.62 13.26 -2.65
N GLU A 90 -1.33 13.41 -2.86
CA GLU A 90 -0.77 14.39 -3.77
C GLU A 90 0.08 13.67 -4.81
N VAL A 91 -0.21 13.92 -6.08
CA VAL A 91 0.55 13.38 -7.21
C VAL A 91 1.03 14.53 -8.07
N GLN A 92 2.32 14.50 -8.40
CA GLN A 92 2.96 15.36 -9.40
C GLN A 92 3.60 14.46 -10.47
N LEU A 93 3.35 14.80 -11.72
CA LEU A 93 3.89 14.22 -12.94
C LEU A 93 4.39 15.36 -13.85
N THR A 94 5.45 16.04 -13.43
CA THR A 94 5.99 17.21 -14.13
C THR A 94 6.58 16.82 -15.48
N GLY A 95 6.22 17.56 -16.53
CA GLY A 95 6.75 17.33 -17.88
C GLY A 95 5.89 16.41 -18.74
N MET A 96 4.61 16.22 -18.39
CA MET A 96 3.64 15.66 -19.33
C MET A 96 3.44 16.61 -20.51
N THR A 97 3.62 16.12 -21.74
CA THR A 97 3.53 16.96 -22.94
C THR A 97 3.13 16.15 -24.17
N THR A 98 2.57 16.83 -25.17
CA THR A 98 2.27 16.28 -26.49
C THR A 98 2.81 17.19 -27.60
N PHE A 99 3.25 16.59 -28.71
CA PHE A 99 3.83 17.30 -29.86
C PHE A 99 3.00 17.17 -31.13
N SER A 100 1.77 16.67 -31.01
CA SER A 100 0.86 16.47 -32.13
C SER A 100 -0.58 16.66 -31.65
N PRO A 101 -1.46 17.28 -32.46
CA PRO A 101 -2.88 17.42 -32.11
C PRO A 101 -3.61 16.07 -32.03
N LYS A 102 -3.04 15.01 -32.63
CA LYS A 102 -3.58 13.65 -32.54
C LYS A 102 -3.00 12.85 -31.37
N ALA A 103 -1.93 13.33 -30.73
CA ALA A 103 -1.33 12.65 -29.59
C ALA A 103 -2.06 12.99 -28.29
N THR A 104 -2.23 11.98 -27.44
CA THR A 104 -2.85 12.16 -26.13
C THR A 104 -1.99 11.56 -25.04
N ILE A 105 -2.00 12.22 -23.89
CA ILE A 105 -1.52 11.68 -22.61
C ILE A 105 -2.61 11.90 -21.58
N THR A 106 -3.06 10.84 -20.94
CA THR A 106 -4.06 10.88 -19.86
C THR A 106 -3.48 10.23 -18.63
N ALA A 107 -3.76 10.80 -17.47
CA ALA A 107 -3.24 10.32 -16.21
C ALA A 107 -4.34 10.34 -15.16
N THR A 108 -4.46 9.27 -14.38
CA THR A 108 -5.44 9.14 -13.31
C THR A 108 -4.79 8.66 -12.03
N VAL A 109 -5.36 9.07 -10.90
CA VAL A 109 -5.06 8.51 -9.58
C VAL A 109 -6.34 7.96 -8.97
N LYS A 110 -6.27 6.75 -8.41
CA LYS A 110 -7.36 6.07 -7.73
C LYS A 110 -6.94 5.69 -6.32
N SER A 111 -7.84 5.90 -5.36
CA SER A 111 -7.71 5.40 -3.99
C SER A 111 -9.08 5.30 -3.34
N GLY A 112 -9.40 4.14 -2.75
CA GLY A 112 -10.72 3.84 -2.21
C GLY A 112 -11.80 3.99 -3.28
N LYS A 113 -12.83 4.78 -2.97
CA LYS A 113 -13.93 5.11 -3.90
C LYS A 113 -13.63 6.34 -4.79
N ARG A 114 -12.48 6.99 -4.61
CA ARG A 114 -12.11 8.22 -5.35
C ARG A 114 -11.24 7.87 -6.55
N GLN A 115 -11.52 8.53 -7.67
CA GLN A 115 -10.69 8.51 -8.86
C GLN A 115 -10.69 9.92 -9.45
N GLU A 116 -9.51 10.46 -9.71
CA GLU A 116 -9.33 11.83 -10.21
C GLU A 116 -8.37 11.84 -11.40
N ASN A 117 -8.61 12.75 -12.34
CA ASN A 117 -7.69 13.00 -13.45
C ASN A 117 -6.54 13.90 -12.97
N ILE A 118 -5.33 13.61 -13.43
CA ILE A 118 -4.16 14.48 -13.24
C ILE A 118 -4.08 15.38 -14.48
N PRO A 119 -4.32 16.71 -14.37
CA PRO A 119 -4.33 17.58 -15.53
C PRO A 119 -2.96 17.62 -16.21
N VAL A 120 -2.93 17.52 -17.54
CA VAL A 120 -1.69 17.54 -18.31
C VAL A 120 -0.94 18.87 -18.12
N GLN A 121 -1.66 19.98 -18.07
CA GLN A 121 -1.08 21.34 -18.00
C GLN A 121 -0.36 21.60 -16.68
N SER A 122 -0.95 21.21 -15.54
CA SER A 122 -0.33 21.37 -14.22
C SER A 122 0.61 20.21 -13.87
N GLY A 123 0.34 19.03 -14.42
CA GLY A 123 0.95 17.79 -14.00
C GLY A 123 0.65 17.42 -12.55
N ARG A 124 -0.30 18.06 -11.86
CA ARG A 124 -0.48 17.89 -10.41
C ARG A 124 -1.93 17.79 -10.03
N VAL A 125 -2.22 16.90 -9.08
CA VAL A 125 -3.51 16.80 -8.40
C VAL A 125 -3.29 16.61 -6.91
N LYS A 126 -4.20 17.17 -6.11
CA LYS A 126 -4.30 16.91 -4.68
C LYS A 126 -5.72 16.52 -4.34
N VAL A 127 -5.88 15.36 -3.70
CA VAL A 127 -7.16 14.76 -3.36
C VAL A 127 -7.24 14.64 -1.85
N GLU A 128 -8.23 15.28 -1.25
CA GLU A 128 -8.47 15.29 0.20
C GLU A 128 -9.68 14.43 0.55
N LYS A 129 -9.76 13.99 1.81
CA LYS A 129 -10.88 13.24 2.39
C LYS A 129 -11.19 11.97 1.59
N ILE A 130 -10.19 11.11 1.44
CA ILE A 130 -10.31 9.89 0.63
C ILE A 130 -11.06 8.80 1.39
N GLY A 131 -10.73 8.59 2.68
CA GLY A 131 -11.37 7.57 3.49
C GLY A 131 -10.64 6.22 3.42
N PRO A 132 -11.32 5.13 3.82
CA PRO A 132 -10.75 3.78 3.79
C PRO A 132 -10.28 3.38 2.39
N SER A 133 -9.05 2.88 2.31
CA SER A 133 -8.49 2.32 1.07
C SER A 133 -7.36 1.36 1.41
N ASP A 134 -7.28 0.25 0.68
CA ASP A 134 -6.18 -0.70 0.80
C ASP A 134 -5.01 -0.37 -0.13
N PHE A 135 -5.23 0.47 -1.14
CA PHE A 135 -4.20 0.82 -2.11
C PHE A 135 -4.42 2.19 -2.77
N THR A 136 -3.37 2.69 -3.39
CA THR A 136 -3.41 3.83 -4.32
C THR A 136 -2.79 3.41 -5.63
N GLU A 137 -3.40 3.80 -6.73
CA GLU A 137 -2.95 3.43 -8.08
C GLU A 137 -2.90 4.66 -8.97
N ILE A 138 -1.82 4.78 -9.73
CA ILE A 138 -1.62 5.83 -10.74
C ILE A 138 -1.43 5.14 -12.07
N ILE A 139 -2.19 5.55 -13.08
CA ILE A 139 -2.08 5.03 -14.45
C ILE A 139 -1.94 6.21 -15.41
N VAL A 140 -0.95 6.11 -16.31
CA VAL A 140 -0.76 7.03 -17.42
C VAL A 140 -0.91 6.26 -18.72
N GLN A 141 -1.72 6.78 -19.63
CA GLN A 141 -1.92 6.23 -20.98
C GLN A 141 -1.44 7.23 -22.01
N MET A 142 -0.76 6.74 -23.03
CA MET A 142 -0.17 7.52 -24.11
C MET A 142 -0.62 6.93 -25.45
N THR A 143 -1.15 7.76 -26.35
CA THR A 143 -1.63 7.34 -27.67
C THR A 143 -1.41 8.42 -28.73
N GLY A 144 -1.69 8.07 -29.99
CA GLY A 144 -1.78 8.98 -31.14
C GLY A 144 -0.49 9.67 -31.59
N GLY A 145 -0.58 10.51 -32.61
CA GLY A 145 0.55 11.16 -33.28
C GLY A 145 0.25 11.41 -34.76
N THR A 146 1.18 12.03 -35.48
CA THR A 146 0.93 12.51 -36.86
C THR A 146 1.96 12.05 -37.88
N ASP A 147 2.86 11.14 -37.53
CA ASP A 147 3.85 10.56 -38.44
C ASP A 147 4.16 9.09 -38.12
N LYS A 148 4.15 8.23 -39.15
CA LYS A 148 4.29 6.77 -38.97
C LYS A 148 5.60 6.35 -38.27
N TYR A 149 6.66 7.16 -38.40
CA TYR A 149 8.01 6.80 -37.93
C TYR A 149 8.33 7.31 -36.52
N ASN A 150 7.75 8.44 -36.11
CA ASN A 150 8.10 9.12 -34.86
C ASN A 150 6.91 9.36 -33.94
N GLU A 151 5.71 8.90 -34.27
CA GLU A 151 4.54 9.14 -33.42
C GLU A 151 4.70 8.60 -32.01
N TRP A 152 5.53 7.57 -31.81
CA TRP A 152 5.80 6.96 -30.51
C TRP A 152 6.31 7.96 -29.45
N GLN A 153 6.98 9.03 -29.87
CA GLN A 153 7.49 10.10 -29.01
C GLN A 153 6.58 11.34 -28.96
N HIS A 154 5.40 11.35 -29.58
CA HIS A 154 4.51 12.52 -29.59
C HIS A 154 3.69 12.70 -28.32
N SER A 155 3.67 11.71 -27.43
CA SER A 155 3.13 11.80 -26.08
C SER A 155 4.24 11.39 -25.11
N GLN A 156 4.63 12.31 -24.23
CA GLN A 156 5.79 12.17 -23.36
C GLN A 156 5.42 12.45 -21.91
N LEU A 157 5.89 11.59 -21.02
CA LEU A 157 5.83 11.72 -19.58
C LEU A 157 7.23 12.12 -19.06
N PHE A 158 7.27 13.04 -18.10
CA PHE A 158 8.51 13.50 -17.48
C PHE A 158 9.51 14.22 -18.40
N ARG A 159 9.09 14.83 -19.52
CA ARG A 159 10.03 15.53 -20.42
C ARG A 159 10.85 16.59 -19.69
N THR A 160 12.16 16.34 -19.60
CA THR A 160 13.10 17.15 -18.80
C THR A 160 14.41 17.33 -19.53
N SER A 161 14.98 18.53 -19.43
CA SER A 161 16.32 18.82 -19.95
C SER A 161 17.39 18.18 -19.09
N ASN A 162 18.34 17.50 -19.72
CA ASN A 162 19.50 16.90 -19.07
C ASN A 162 20.46 17.96 -18.51
N ASP A 163 20.45 19.18 -19.06
CA ASP A 163 21.25 20.31 -18.56
C ASP A 163 20.60 20.98 -17.32
N LYS A 164 19.29 20.79 -17.13
CA LYS A 164 18.52 21.34 -15.99
C LYS A 164 17.65 20.24 -15.38
N PRO A 165 18.27 19.22 -14.76
CA PRO A 165 17.54 18.10 -14.21
C PRO A 165 16.59 18.57 -13.11
N ASN A 166 15.38 18.03 -13.12
CA ASN A 166 14.42 18.17 -12.03
C ASN A 166 14.46 16.88 -11.20
N ALA A 167 14.84 16.99 -9.93
CA ALA A 167 14.93 15.84 -9.03
C ALA A 167 13.56 15.21 -8.68
N GLU A 168 12.45 15.88 -9.04
CA GLU A 168 11.09 15.50 -8.67
C GLU A 168 10.15 15.51 -9.88
N ASN A 169 10.51 14.76 -10.94
CA ASN A 169 9.61 14.57 -12.08
C ASN A 169 8.32 13.87 -11.67
N MET A 170 8.45 12.86 -10.82
CA MET A 170 7.33 12.29 -10.09
C MET A 170 7.44 12.66 -8.61
N LEU A 171 6.31 13.02 -8.01
CA LEU A 171 6.11 12.99 -6.57
C LEU A 171 4.80 12.27 -6.29
N VAL A 172 4.83 11.30 -5.38
CA VAL A 172 3.63 10.66 -4.83
C VAL A 172 3.72 10.76 -3.33
N LYS A 173 2.82 11.53 -2.73
CA LYS A 173 2.67 11.65 -1.29
C LYS A 173 1.31 11.12 -0.87
N ILE A 174 1.29 10.16 0.05
CA ILE A 174 0.06 9.61 0.64
C ILE A 174 0.11 9.92 2.12
N LYS A 175 -0.87 10.69 2.61
CA LYS A 175 -1.04 10.96 4.03
C LYS A 175 -2.12 10.05 4.60
N PHE A 176 -1.77 9.36 5.67
CA PHE A 176 -2.72 8.53 6.41
C PHE A 176 -3.39 9.37 7.49
N ALA A 177 -4.70 9.21 7.67
CA ALA A 177 -5.42 9.88 8.72
C ALA A 177 -4.95 9.34 10.07
N GLU A 178 -4.65 10.24 11.01
CA GLU A 178 -4.59 9.87 12.42
C GLU A 178 -6.00 9.42 12.81
N THR A 179 -6.19 8.11 12.90
CA THR A 179 -7.48 7.55 13.29
C THR A 179 -7.31 6.98 14.68
N SER A 180 -7.76 7.71 15.70
CA SER A 180 -7.98 7.13 17.03
C SER A 180 -9.23 6.26 16.96
N PHE A 181 -9.08 5.02 16.53
CA PHE A 181 -10.12 4.01 16.68
C PHE A 181 -9.99 3.36 18.05
N PHE A 182 -11.12 3.13 18.71
CA PHE A 182 -11.21 2.43 19.99
C PHE A 182 -12.54 1.68 20.05
N SER A 183 -12.48 0.37 20.26
CA SER A 183 -13.63 -0.46 20.63
C SER A 183 -13.26 -1.28 21.86
N LEU A 184 -14.16 -1.33 22.85
CA LEU A 184 -14.02 -2.10 24.07
C LEU A 184 -15.17 -3.10 24.16
N ILE A 185 -14.82 -4.38 24.21
CA ILE A 185 -15.75 -5.49 24.42
C ILE A 185 -15.51 -6.01 25.84
N THR A 186 -16.52 -5.97 26.70
CA THR A 186 -16.42 -6.42 28.09
C THR A 186 -17.08 -7.78 28.26
N ASN A 187 -16.43 -8.64 29.05
CA ASN A 187 -16.89 -9.98 29.42
C ASN A 187 -17.48 -10.80 28.24
N PRO A 188 -16.76 -10.93 27.10
CA PRO A 188 -17.27 -11.71 25.98
C PRO A 188 -17.47 -13.19 26.39
N LYS A 189 -18.54 -13.81 25.89
CA LYS A 189 -18.75 -15.25 26.05
C LYS A 189 -17.75 -16.03 25.20
N ILE A 190 -17.10 -17.03 25.78
CA ILE A 190 -16.16 -17.92 25.09
C ILE A 190 -16.86 -19.23 24.71
N PRO A 191 -16.76 -19.72 23.46
CA PRO A 191 -15.94 -19.19 22.36
C PRO A 191 -16.45 -17.85 21.82
N ALA A 192 -15.53 -16.93 21.58
CA ALA A 192 -15.79 -15.61 21.00
C ALA A 192 -15.28 -15.54 19.57
N LYS A 193 -16.11 -15.00 18.67
CA LYS A 193 -15.72 -14.62 17.30
C LYS A 193 -15.98 -13.12 17.12
N ILE A 194 -14.93 -12.33 16.96
CA ILE A 194 -15.00 -10.88 16.81
C ILE A 194 -14.65 -10.51 15.37
N ASP A 195 -15.62 -9.98 14.63
CA ASP A 195 -15.45 -9.47 13.27
C ASP A 195 -14.91 -8.03 13.31
N PHE A 196 -13.70 -7.82 12.81
CA PHE A 196 -13.04 -6.52 12.83
C PHE A 196 -13.74 -5.47 11.96
N MET A 197 -14.39 -5.88 10.88
CA MET A 197 -15.15 -4.96 10.03
C MET A 197 -16.40 -4.49 10.76
N GLN A 198 -17.13 -5.40 11.42
CA GLN A 198 -18.31 -5.04 12.22
C GLN A 198 -17.95 -4.15 13.41
N GLN A 199 -16.78 -4.33 14.00
CA GLN A 199 -16.28 -3.45 15.07
C GLN A 199 -15.79 -2.09 14.55
N GLY A 200 -15.61 -1.90 13.24
CA GLY A 200 -14.99 -0.70 12.65
C GLY A 200 -13.46 -0.66 12.75
N PHE A 201 -12.83 -1.75 13.21
CA PHE A 201 -11.38 -1.90 13.29
C PHE A 201 -10.74 -2.08 11.90
N GLY A 202 -11.53 -2.49 10.91
CA GLY A 202 -11.11 -2.66 9.52
C GLY A 202 -10.30 -3.94 9.27
N LYS A 203 -10.07 -4.28 8.00
CA LYS A 203 -9.29 -5.46 7.60
C LYS A 203 -7.79 -5.23 7.79
N GLY A 204 -7.04 -6.33 7.93
CA GLY A 204 -5.61 -6.37 8.16
C GLY A 204 -5.22 -5.98 9.58
N PHE A 205 -4.22 -6.64 10.14
CA PHE A 205 -3.57 -6.24 11.40
C PHE A 205 -2.17 -5.69 11.12
N MET A 206 -2.17 -4.46 10.61
CA MET A 206 -0.96 -3.69 10.34
C MET A 206 -0.92 -2.49 11.29
N PRO A 207 0.27 -2.05 11.72
CA PRO A 207 0.34 -0.88 12.59
C PRO A 207 -0.35 0.37 12.00
N PRO A 208 -0.88 1.26 12.86
CA PRO A 208 -0.72 1.31 14.32
C PRO A 208 -1.73 0.46 15.12
N LYS A 209 -2.44 -0.49 14.49
CA LYS A 209 -3.44 -1.33 15.15
C LYS A 209 -2.86 -2.10 16.35
N ARG A 210 -3.66 -2.19 17.41
CA ARG A 210 -3.40 -2.92 18.65
C ARG A 210 -4.65 -3.70 19.05
N ILE A 211 -4.43 -4.90 19.56
CA ILE A 211 -5.44 -5.73 20.21
C ILE A 211 -4.92 -6.01 21.61
N ILE A 212 -5.67 -5.63 22.64
CA ILE A 212 -5.34 -5.86 24.04
C ILE A 212 -6.40 -6.79 24.59
N ILE A 213 -5.98 -7.95 25.10
CA ILE A 213 -6.88 -8.95 25.68
C ILE A 213 -6.51 -9.08 27.15
N VAL A 214 -7.48 -8.85 28.03
CA VAL A 214 -7.34 -9.05 29.48
C VAL A 214 -8.22 -10.22 29.86
N GLY A 215 -7.63 -11.19 30.56
CA GLY A 215 -8.33 -12.40 30.97
C GLY A 215 -7.51 -13.28 31.89
N THR A 216 -8.15 -14.32 32.41
CA THR A 216 -7.59 -15.29 33.33
C THR A 216 -7.89 -16.70 32.80
N PRO A 217 -6.89 -17.58 32.66
CA PRO A 217 -7.14 -18.99 32.37
C PRO A 217 -8.07 -19.61 33.42
N LEU A 218 -8.98 -20.50 32.98
CA LEU A 218 -9.87 -21.16 33.93
C LEU A 218 -9.08 -22.09 34.87
N ALA A 219 -9.66 -22.38 36.04
CA ALA A 219 -9.09 -23.36 36.95
C ALA A 219 -8.91 -24.72 36.23
N GLN A 220 -7.74 -25.35 36.38
CA GLN A 220 -7.39 -26.60 35.71
C GLN A 220 -7.40 -26.53 34.17
N ALA A 221 -7.28 -25.34 33.58
CA ALA A 221 -7.16 -25.18 32.14
C ALA A 221 -6.00 -26.02 31.58
N LYS A 222 -6.27 -26.80 30.54
CA LYS A 222 -5.23 -27.54 29.79
C LYS A 222 -4.59 -26.66 28.72
N ARG A 223 -5.40 -25.85 28.03
CA ARG A 223 -4.98 -24.92 26.97
C ARG A 223 -6.03 -23.85 26.72
N PHE A 224 -5.64 -22.79 26.01
CA PHE A 224 -6.58 -21.93 25.29
C PHE A 224 -6.00 -21.47 23.94
N ASP A 225 -6.85 -20.93 23.06
CA ASP A 225 -6.43 -20.44 21.74
C ASP A 225 -6.88 -18.98 21.53
N ILE A 226 -5.99 -18.19 20.94
CA ILE A 226 -6.28 -16.85 20.41
C ILE A 226 -5.79 -16.83 18.96
N ASN A 227 -6.72 -16.72 18.02
CA ASN A 227 -6.45 -16.80 16.59
C ASN A 227 -6.82 -15.49 15.89
N MET A 228 -5.96 -15.06 14.97
CA MET A 228 -6.31 -14.04 13.99
C MET A 228 -6.50 -14.73 12.64
N VAL A 229 -7.65 -14.46 12.03
CA VAL A 229 -8.19 -15.27 10.94
C VAL A 229 -8.53 -14.39 9.74
N GLU A 230 -8.26 -14.88 8.54
CA GLU A 230 -8.76 -14.28 7.30
C GLU A 230 -10.25 -14.59 7.08
N ASP A 231 -10.84 -14.12 5.98
CA ASP A 231 -12.21 -14.48 5.61
C ASP A 231 -12.35 -16.01 5.42
N GLY A 232 -13.54 -16.58 5.71
CA GLY A 232 -13.80 -18.03 5.74
C GLY A 232 -14.15 -18.57 7.14
N GLU A 233 -14.26 -19.88 7.31
CA GLU A 233 -14.42 -20.58 8.59
C GLU A 233 -13.16 -21.38 8.95
N ILE A 234 -12.71 -21.31 10.21
CA ILE A 234 -11.58 -22.12 10.70
C ILE A 234 -11.93 -23.60 10.51
N TYR A 235 -10.95 -24.39 10.05
CA TYR A 235 -11.04 -25.83 9.72
C TYR A 235 -11.81 -26.17 8.44
N GLN A 236 -12.27 -25.16 7.69
CA GLN A 236 -12.86 -25.38 6.36
C GLN A 236 -12.00 -24.72 5.29
N ASP A 237 -11.98 -23.39 5.26
CA ASP A 237 -11.39 -22.59 4.18
C ASP A 237 -10.62 -21.35 4.68
N ALA A 238 -10.74 -20.99 5.96
CA ALA A 238 -10.02 -19.83 6.49
C ALA A 238 -8.52 -20.12 6.71
N ASN A 239 -7.68 -19.19 6.25
CA ASN A 239 -6.30 -19.12 6.68
C ASN A 239 -6.22 -18.54 8.11
N VAL A 240 -5.28 -19.02 8.91
CA VAL A 240 -5.04 -18.55 10.29
C VAL A 240 -3.60 -18.02 10.39
N PRO A 241 -3.34 -16.77 9.95
CA PRO A 241 -2.00 -16.19 9.96
C PRO A 241 -1.37 -16.02 11.36
N PHE A 242 -2.20 -16.05 12.41
CA PHE A 242 -1.75 -15.98 13.79
C PHE A 242 -2.54 -16.95 14.67
N HIS A 243 -1.86 -17.89 15.30
CA HIS A 243 -2.39 -18.88 16.22
C HIS A 243 -1.57 -18.88 17.50
N PHE A 244 -2.12 -18.35 18.59
CA PHE A 244 -1.49 -18.34 19.91
C PHE A 244 -2.15 -19.39 20.79
N ASN A 245 -1.38 -20.39 21.21
CA ASN A 245 -1.89 -21.54 21.95
C ASN A 245 -1.00 -21.94 23.13
N PRO A 246 -1.20 -21.33 24.31
CA PRO A 246 -0.62 -21.80 25.57
C PRO A 246 -1.19 -23.16 25.97
N ARG A 247 -0.31 -24.07 26.37
CA ARG A 247 -0.60 -25.42 26.87
C ARG A 247 0.04 -25.60 28.24
N PHE A 248 -0.78 -25.65 29.28
CA PHE A 248 -0.31 -25.63 30.66
C PHE A 248 0.27 -26.97 31.11
N ALA A 249 -0.33 -28.08 30.66
CA ALA A 249 0.16 -29.42 30.98
C ALA A 249 1.58 -29.65 30.44
N ASP A 250 1.84 -29.15 29.23
CA ASP A 250 3.12 -29.33 28.54
C ASP A 250 4.12 -28.19 28.85
N GLN A 251 3.69 -27.16 29.60
CA GLN A 251 4.45 -25.93 29.89
C GLN A 251 5.00 -25.23 28.63
N ILE A 252 4.21 -25.20 27.56
CA ILE A 252 4.61 -24.65 26.27
C ILE A 252 3.63 -23.56 25.83
N CYS A 253 4.16 -22.52 25.18
CA CYS A 253 3.37 -21.59 24.38
C CYS A 253 3.73 -21.79 22.90
N ASN A 254 2.73 -22.16 22.10
CA ASN A 254 2.89 -22.27 20.66
C ASN A 254 2.40 -20.99 19.97
N ILE A 255 3.17 -20.51 18.99
CA ILE A 255 2.74 -19.51 18.01
C ILE A 255 2.88 -20.10 16.61
N ASN A 256 1.80 -20.12 15.83
CA ASN A 256 1.75 -20.64 14.45
C ASN A 256 2.36 -22.05 14.31
N ASN A 257 1.96 -22.96 15.20
CA ASN A 257 2.45 -24.34 15.27
C ASN A 257 3.96 -24.49 15.55
N LYS A 258 4.62 -23.45 16.07
CA LYS A 258 6.02 -23.48 16.52
C LYS A 258 6.10 -23.08 17.99
N HIS A 259 7.11 -23.60 18.69
CA HIS A 259 7.44 -23.12 20.03
C HIS A 259 7.73 -21.62 19.99
N PHE A 260 7.24 -20.88 20.97
CA PHE A 260 7.51 -19.45 21.10
C PHE A 260 8.96 -19.18 21.50
N ASN A 261 9.87 -19.25 20.52
CA ASN A 261 11.27 -18.87 20.63
C ASN A 261 11.65 -17.76 19.63
N THR A 262 10.99 -17.73 18.47
CA THR A 262 11.12 -16.72 17.42
C THR A 262 9.78 -16.57 16.70
N PHE A 263 9.36 -15.34 16.37
CA PHE A 263 8.19 -15.09 15.53
C PHE A 263 8.66 -14.63 14.15
N SER A 264 8.49 -15.48 13.13
CA SER A 264 8.61 -15.04 11.73
C SER A 264 7.29 -14.40 11.34
N ARG A 265 7.31 -13.10 10.98
CA ARG A 265 6.10 -12.36 10.62
C ARG A 265 5.38 -13.04 9.45
N GLU A 266 4.21 -13.60 9.72
CA GLU A 266 3.24 -13.92 8.67
C GLU A 266 2.59 -12.64 8.16
N ASP A 267 2.07 -12.68 6.93
CA ASP A 267 1.39 -11.54 6.32
C ASP A 267 0.00 -11.38 6.97
N LEU A 268 -0.11 -10.43 7.91
CA LEU A 268 -1.36 -10.15 8.62
C LEU A 268 -2.27 -9.16 7.87
N SER A 269 -1.94 -8.78 6.62
CA SER A 269 -2.71 -7.77 5.85
C SER A 269 -4.14 -8.20 5.52
N LYS A 270 -4.44 -9.49 5.58
CA LYS A 270 -5.74 -10.06 5.21
C LYS A 270 -6.62 -10.47 6.39
N VAL A 271 -6.11 -10.44 7.60
CA VAL A 271 -6.89 -10.80 8.80
C VAL A 271 -8.15 -9.95 8.90
N SER A 272 -9.29 -10.56 9.19
CA SER A 272 -10.58 -9.88 9.38
C SER A 272 -11.28 -10.25 10.68
N LYS A 273 -10.83 -11.28 11.39
CA LYS A 273 -11.47 -11.76 12.64
C LYS A 273 -10.45 -12.08 13.73
N LEU A 274 -10.90 -11.97 14.98
CA LEU A 274 -10.26 -12.53 16.17
C LEU A 274 -11.16 -13.63 16.74
N GLU A 275 -10.61 -14.81 16.93
CA GLU A 275 -11.29 -15.93 17.59
C GLU A 275 -10.59 -16.31 18.88
N ILE A 276 -11.36 -16.47 19.96
CA ILE A 276 -10.86 -16.92 21.27
C ILE A 276 -11.68 -18.13 21.68
N THR A 277 -11.00 -19.24 21.97
CA THR A 277 -11.66 -20.51 22.29
C THR A 277 -11.04 -21.17 23.53
N GLU A 278 -11.73 -22.21 24.02
CA GLU A 278 -11.27 -23.09 25.11
C GLU A 278 -11.18 -22.38 26.49
N ALA A 279 -10.25 -22.79 27.35
CA ALA A 279 -10.32 -22.60 28.79
C ALA A 279 -9.73 -21.26 29.28
N ILE A 280 -10.31 -20.15 28.83
CA ILE A 280 -9.97 -18.79 29.30
C ILE A 280 -11.25 -17.99 29.60
N GLN A 281 -11.25 -17.26 30.71
CA GLN A 281 -12.22 -16.21 30.97
C GLN A 281 -11.63 -14.87 30.53
N VAL A 282 -12.26 -14.22 29.56
CA VAL A 282 -11.84 -12.91 29.07
C VAL A 282 -12.68 -11.83 29.75
N SER A 283 -12.03 -10.87 30.41
CA SER A 283 -12.68 -9.72 31.05
C SER A 283 -12.85 -8.56 30.07
N SER A 284 -11.89 -8.34 29.18
CA SER A 284 -12.01 -7.35 28.11
C SER A 284 -11.17 -7.65 26.88
N ILE A 285 -11.64 -7.13 25.75
CA ILE A 285 -10.91 -7.02 24.49
C ILE A 285 -10.98 -5.57 24.04
N THR A 286 -9.83 -4.94 23.88
CA THR A 286 -9.70 -3.58 23.33
C THR A 286 -9.10 -3.66 21.93
N LEU A 287 -9.81 -3.12 20.94
CA LEU A 287 -9.32 -2.92 19.57
C LEU A 287 -9.03 -1.43 19.40
N CYS A 288 -7.78 -1.04 19.11
CA CYS A 288 -7.45 0.38 18.95
C CYS A 288 -6.33 0.65 17.94
N ASN A 289 -6.26 1.90 17.46
CA ASN A 289 -5.28 2.33 16.44
C ASN A 289 -4.37 3.47 16.93
N ALA A 290 -4.12 3.57 18.25
CA ALA A 290 -3.41 4.70 18.84
C ALA A 290 -2.15 4.30 19.62
N LEU A 291 -1.15 5.18 19.55
CA LEU A 291 0.06 5.19 20.39
C LEU A 291 -0.21 5.60 21.85
N GLN A 292 -1.42 6.04 22.19
CA GLN A 292 -1.77 6.49 23.54
C GLN A 292 -2.20 5.32 24.42
N MET A 293 -1.23 4.73 25.12
CA MET A 293 -1.36 4.33 26.52
C MET A 293 -0.10 4.80 27.23
#